data_AF-A0A1V9GDS7-F1
#
_entry.id   AF-A0A1V9GDS7-F1
#
_cell.length_a   1.000
_cell.length_b   1.000
_cell.length_c   1.000
_cell.angle_alpha   90.00
_cell.angle_beta   90.00
_cell.angle_gamma   90.00
#
_symmetry.space_group_name_H-M   'P 1'
#
loop_
_entity.id
_entity.type
_entity.pdbx_description
1 polymer ?
#
loop_
_entity_poly.entity_id
_entity_poly.type
_entity_poly.pdbx_seq_one_letter_code
_entity_poly.pdbx_strand_id
1 'polypeptide(L)'
;MDYQLLADDVLLKLLKISDELAYKEIYLRYWRKLYISAVSKTNSKEVAEDILQSVFTDLWDRRERHNIINIAAYLETAVKYQVINYIKSAISKRARHTGLSELQSSEESTADLTLLVRELNTAIDKAISQLPQKTQTIFRLSRFEKQSNKDISRIMHLSEKAVEYHITQSLKLLRLNLQDFIFISIIFLLYI
;
A
#
# COMPACT_ATOMS: atom_id res chain seq x y z
N MET A 1 18.11 29.52 10.45
CA MET A 1 16.94 29.41 9.55
C MET A 1 15.87 28.66 10.33
N ASP A 2 14.64 29.13 10.33
CA ASP A 2 13.56 28.41 11.02
C ASP A 2 12.97 27.36 10.08
N TYR A 3 13.35 26.10 10.29
CA TYR A 3 12.92 24.98 9.44
C TYR A 3 11.42 24.69 9.58
N GLN A 4 10.78 25.08 10.70
CA GLN A 4 9.35 24.86 10.94
C GLN A 4 8.45 25.67 10.00
N LEU A 5 8.97 26.79 9.48
CA LEU A 5 8.25 27.68 8.56
C LEU A 5 8.49 27.33 7.09
N LEU A 6 9.42 26.42 6.78
CA LEU A 6 9.72 26.03 5.41
C LEU A 6 8.64 25.11 4.85
N ALA A 7 8.28 25.34 3.58
CA ALA A 7 7.41 24.43 2.84
C ALA A 7 8.11 23.11 2.54
N ASP A 8 7.33 22.04 2.36
CA ASP A 8 7.86 20.68 2.18
C ASP A 8 8.73 20.55 0.91
N ASP A 9 8.45 21.31 -0.15
CA ASP A 9 9.26 21.31 -1.37
C ASP A 9 10.67 21.90 -1.13
N VAL A 10 10.77 22.88 -0.23
CA VAL A 10 12.04 23.48 0.19
C VAL A 10 12.80 22.51 1.07
N LEU A 11 12.14 21.87 2.04
CA LEU A 11 12.75 20.84 2.87
C LEU A 11 13.26 19.66 2.05
N LEU A 12 12.54 19.25 0.99
CA LEU A 12 12.98 18.22 0.06
C LEU A 12 14.22 18.62 -0.75
N LYS A 13 14.33 19.88 -1.16
CA LYS A 13 15.54 20.41 -1.83
C LYS A 13 16.74 20.41 -0.90
N LEU A 14 16.54 20.80 0.37
CA LEU A 14 17.58 20.78 1.40
C LEU A 14 17.99 19.35 1.78
N LEU A 15 17.03 18.43 1.86
CA LEU A 15 17.28 17.02 2.09
C LEU A 15 18.18 16.41 0.99
N LYS A 16 17.98 16.79 -0.28
CA LYS A 16 18.82 16.32 -1.40
C LYS A 16 20.29 16.71 -1.28
N ILE A 17 20.59 17.83 -0.61
CA ILE A 17 21.97 18.28 -0.35
C ILE A 17 22.48 17.83 1.02
N SER A 18 21.85 16.80 1.62
CA SER A 18 22.24 16.21 2.91
C SER A 18 22.11 17.15 4.11
N ASP A 19 21.16 18.09 4.09
CA ASP A 19 20.84 18.90 5.26
C ASP A 19 20.12 18.06 6.33
N GLU A 20 20.83 17.77 7.43
CA GLU A 20 20.31 16.98 8.56
C GLU A 20 19.17 17.67 9.32
N LEU A 21 19.15 19.00 9.36
CA LEU A 21 18.09 19.75 10.03
C LEU A 21 16.79 19.69 9.22
N ALA A 22 16.89 19.70 7.89
CA ALA A 22 15.74 19.46 7.02
C ALA A 22 15.17 18.06 7.21
N TYR A 23 16.02 17.03 7.29
CA TYR A 23 15.60 15.66 7.59
C TYR A 23 14.92 15.53 8.96
N LYS A 24 15.50 16.14 10.00
CA LYS A 24 14.93 16.16 11.35
C LYS A 24 13.56 16.83 11.37
N GLU A 25 13.42 17.96 10.68
CA GLU A 25 12.13 18.67 10.59
C GLU A 25 11.07 17.81 9.89
N ILE A 26 11.43 17.18 8.77
CA ILE A 26 10.56 16.22 8.08
C ILE A 26 10.13 15.11 9.05
N TYR A 27 11.07 14.50 9.78
CA TYR A 27 10.75 13.48 10.77
C TYR A 27 9.73 14.01 11.78
N LEU A 28 10.00 15.15 12.42
CA LEU A 28 9.14 15.77 13.45
C LEU A 28 7.73 16.05 12.94
N ARG A 29 7.57 16.46 11.68
CA ARG A 29 6.27 16.74 11.06
C ARG A 29 5.42 15.50 10.86
N TYR A 30 6.01 14.37 10.47
CA TYR A 30 5.24 13.22 9.99
C TYR A 30 5.24 12.02 10.94
N TRP A 31 6.26 11.85 11.78
CA TRP A 31 6.44 10.61 12.56
C TRP A 31 5.19 10.24 13.37
N ARG A 32 4.55 11.20 14.05
CA ARG A 32 3.42 10.90 14.95
C ARG A 32 2.22 10.34 14.20
N LYS A 33 1.88 10.95 13.05
CA LYS A 33 0.76 10.51 12.21
C LYS A 33 1.03 9.12 11.62
N LEU A 34 2.26 8.91 11.14
CA LEU A 34 2.69 7.64 10.56
C LEU A 34 2.73 6.52 11.61
N TYR A 35 3.21 6.83 12.81
CA TYR A 35 3.27 5.90 13.94
C TYR A 35 1.86 5.42 14.33
N ILE A 36 0.93 6.34 14.56
CA ILE A 36 -0.47 5.99 14.88
C ILE A 36 -1.07 5.10 13.78
N SER A 37 -0.82 5.44 12.52
CA SER A 37 -1.29 4.67 11.36
C SER A 37 -0.67 3.26 11.28
N ALA A 38 0.60 3.10 11.66
CA ALA A 38 1.29 1.82 11.66
C ALA A 38 0.86 0.95 12.84
N VAL A 39 0.77 1.51 14.05
CA VAL A 39 0.28 0.82 15.25
C VAL A 39 -1.14 0.30 15.02
N SER A 40 -2.02 1.11 14.46
CA SER A 40 -3.42 0.72 14.23
C SER A 40 -3.56 -0.47 13.27
N LYS A 41 -2.56 -0.75 12.43
CA LYS A 41 -2.59 -1.82 11.42
C LYS A 41 -1.77 -3.05 11.82
N THR A 42 -0.72 -2.86 12.60
CA THR A 42 0.18 -3.94 13.06
C THR A 42 -0.23 -4.48 14.43
N ASN A 43 -1.03 -3.71 15.18
CA ASN A 43 -1.37 -3.94 16.58
C ASN A 43 -0.14 -4.13 17.49
N SER A 44 1.02 -3.58 17.10
CA SER A 44 2.27 -3.66 17.85
C SER A 44 3.03 -2.34 17.75
N LYS A 45 3.40 -1.80 18.91
CA LYS A 45 4.19 -0.55 19.00
C LYS A 45 5.61 -0.74 18.50
N GLU A 46 6.25 -1.82 18.92
CA GLU A 46 7.62 -2.20 18.51
C GLU A 46 7.72 -2.34 16.98
N VAL A 47 6.78 -3.06 16.37
CA VAL A 47 6.76 -3.22 14.90
C VAL A 47 6.52 -1.89 14.20
N ALA A 48 5.66 -1.03 14.75
CA ALA A 48 5.43 0.29 14.17
C ALA A 48 6.69 1.17 14.26
N GLU A 49 7.44 1.10 15.36
CA GLU A 49 8.72 1.80 15.53
C GLU A 49 9.75 1.33 14.51
N ASP A 50 9.92 0.00 14.35
CA ASP A 50 10.82 -0.59 13.35
C ASP A 50 10.47 -0.17 11.91
N ILE A 51 9.17 -0.18 11.59
CA ILE A 51 8.68 0.26 10.28
C ILE A 51 9.03 1.72 10.04
N LEU A 52 8.77 2.59 11.02
CA LEU A 52 9.09 4.01 10.89
C LEU A 52 10.60 4.21 10.74
N GLN A 53 11.40 3.53 11.56
CA GLN A 53 12.85 3.59 11.47
C GLN A 53 13.31 3.19 10.07
N SER A 54 12.82 2.07 9.53
CA SER A 54 13.17 1.61 8.18
C SER A 54 12.80 2.65 7.11
N VAL A 55 11.60 3.22 7.17
CA VAL A 55 11.13 4.22 6.18
C VAL A 55 11.98 5.49 6.23
N PHE A 56 12.23 6.02 7.43
CA PHE A 56 13.01 7.24 7.57
C PHE A 56 14.49 7.02 7.27
N THR A 57 15.03 5.82 7.52
CA THR A 57 16.40 5.45 7.11
C THR A 57 16.50 5.37 5.58
N ASP A 58 15.56 4.69 4.92
CA ASP A 58 15.57 4.56 3.45
C ASP A 58 15.36 5.93 2.75
N LEU A 59 14.58 6.84 3.36
CA LEU A 59 14.48 8.23 2.92
C LEU A 59 15.84 8.93 2.95
N TRP A 60 16.59 8.80 4.05
CA TRP A 60 17.90 9.42 4.20
C TRP A 60 18.92 8.80 3.23
N ASP A 61 19.00 7.48 3.15
CA ASP A 61 19.99 6.78 2.33
C ASP A 61 19.82 7.09 0.84
N ARG A 62 18.58 7.30 0.39
CA ARG A 62 18.25 7.56 -1.01
C ARG A 62 18.01 9.03 -1.32
N ARG A 63 18.25 9.93 -0.37
CA ARG A 63 17.91 11.37 -0.45
C ARG A 63 18.38 12.05 -1.74
N GLU A 64 19.59 11.72 -2.21
CA GLU A 64 20.19 12.34 -3.40
C GLU A 64 19.53 11.87 -4.71
N ARG A 65 19.03 10.64 -4.73
CA ARG A 65 18.52 9.97 -5.95
C ARG A 65 17.00 10.04 -6.08
N HIS A 66 16.29 10.23 -4.97
CA HIS A 66 14.84 10.25 -4.96
C HIS A 66 14.28 11.59 -5.42
N ASN A 67 13.42 11.56 -6.44
CA ASN A 67 12.66 12.73 -6.87
C ASN A 67 11.25 12.69 -6.27
N ILE A 68 11.15 13.03 -4.99
CA ILE A 68 9.87 13.09 -4.27
C ILE A 68 9.19 14.43 -4.59
N ILE A 69 7.94 14.36 -5.06
CA ILE A 69 7.12 15.55 -5.35
C ILE A 69 6.26 15.92 -4.13
N ASN A 70 5.72 14.91 -3.44
CA ASN A 70 4.91 15.09 -2.24
C ASN A 70 5.41 14.13 -1.15
N ILE A 71 6.03 14.70 -0.11
CA ILE A 71 6.67 13.92 0.95
C ILE A 71 5.66 13.21 1.86
N ALA A 72 4.51 13.83 2.14
CA ALA A 72 3.45 13.22 2.92
C ALA A 72 2.94 11.95 2.23
N ALA A 73 2.62 12.04 0.94
CA ALA A 73 2.17 10.90 0.14
C ALA A 73 3.25 9.81 0.04
N TYR A 74 4.52 10.19 -0.14
CA TYR A 74 5.63 9.24 -0.17
C TYR A 74 5.78 8.48 1.16
N LEU A 75 5.81 9.19 2.29
CA LEU A 75 6.01 8.59 3.61
C LEU A 75 4.83 7.71 4.03
N GLU A 76 3.59 8.17 3.81
CA GLU A 76 2.41 7.34 4.01
C GLU A 76 2.47 6.08 3.15
N THR A 77 2.98 6.22 1.92
CA THR A 77 3.08 5.11 0.99
C THR A 77 4.09 4.06 1.45
N ALA A 78 5.27 4.51 1.88
CA ALA A 78 6.36 3.67 2.35
C ALA A 78 5.99 2.91 3.64
N VAL A 79 5.40 3.60 4.62
CA VAL A 79 4.92 2.98 5.87
C VAL A 79 3.87 1.91 5.57
N LYS A 80 2.90 2.20 4.72
CA LYS A 80 1.87 1.22 4.36
C LYS A 80 2.46 0.00 3.64
N TYR A 81 3.46 0.18 2.76
CA TYR A 81 4.14 -0.95 2.13
C TYR A 81 4.84 -1.86 3.15
N GLN A 82 5.56 -1.26 4.10
CA GLN A 82 6.22 -2.01 5.18
C GLN A 82 5.23 -2.75 6.08
N VAL A 83 4.11 -2.12 6.45
CA VAL A 83 3.02 -2.77 7.20
C VAL A 83 2.46 -3.97 6.45
N ILE A 84 2.20 -3.84 5.14
CA ILE A 84 1.69 -4.94 4.31
C ILE A 84 2.70 -6.09 4.28
N ASN A 85 3.99 -5.79 4.10
CA ASN A 85 5.03 -6.81 4.11
C ASN A 85 5.11 -7.54 5.45
N TYR A 86 5.07 -6.80 6.56
CA TYR A 86 5.00 -7.37 7.90
C TYR A 86 3.82 -8.32 8.05
N ILE A 87 2.61 -7.90 7.68
CA ILE A 87 1.39 -8.74 7.77
C ILE A 87 1.53 -9.99 6.89
N LYS A 88 2.00 -9.85 5.65
CA LYS A 88 2.24 -11.01 4.76
C LYS A 88 3.21 -12.01 5.37
N SER A 89 4.33 -11.52 5.90
CA SER A 89 5.33 -12.36 6.56
C SER A 89 4.77 -13.04 7.81
N ALA A 90 3.96 -12.34 8.60
CA ALA A 90 3.30 -12.91 9.78
C ALA A 90 2.31 -14.03 9.39
N ILE A 91 1.52 -13.82 8.34
CA ILE A 91 0.59 -14.83 7.80
C ILE A 91 1.36 -16.05 7.28
N SER A 92 2.43 -15.84 6.50
CA SER A 92 3.24 -16.94 5.97
C SER A 92 3.95 -17.73 7.07
N LYS A 93 4.47 -17.05 8.10
CA LYS A 93 5.08 -17.71 9.27
C LYS A 93 4.04 -18.54 10.03
N ARG A 94 2.85 -17.97 10.27
CA ARG A 94 1.74 -18.70 10.92
C ARG A 94 1.33 -19.93 10.11
N ALA A 95 1.14 -19.79 8.81
CA ALA A 95 0.78 -20.89 7.92
C ALA A 95 1.83 -22.02 7.88
N ARG A 96 3.12 -21.68 8.01
CA ARG A 96 4.21 -22.67 8.09
C ARG A 96 4.30 -23.35 9.45
N HIS A 97 3.96 -22.64 10.53
CA HIS A 97 4.02 -23.19 11.89
C HIS A 97 2.80 -24.04 12.26
N THR A 98 1.63 -23.83 11.64
CA THR A 98 0.40 -24.53 12.05
C THR A 98 0.06 -25.79 11.25
N GLY A 99 0.72 -26.08 10.13
CA GLY A 99 0.60 -27.36 9.42
C GLY A 99 -0.76 -27.71 8.78
N LEU A 100 -1.90 -27.29 9.29
CA LEU A 100 -3.23 -27.61 8.78
C LEU A 100 -4.30 -26.64 9.29
N SER A 101 -5.42 -26.61 8.55
CA SER A 101 -6.78 -26.47 9.07
C SER A 101 -6.90 -26.93 10.52
N GLU A 102 -7.00 -26.00 11.48
CA GLU A 102 -7.88 -26.07 12.66
C GLU A 102 -7.60 -24.91 13.62
N LEU A 103 -8.66 -24.15 13.87
CA LEU A 103 -9.13 -23.57 15.12
C LEU A 103 -8.21 -22.68 15.99
N GLN A 104 -8.68 -21.43 16.10
CA GLN A 104 -8.90 -20.65 17.33
C GLN A 104 -7.89 -20.77 18.48
N SER A 105 -7.24 -19.63 18.77
CA SER A 105 -6.93 -19.18 20.15
C SER A 105 -6.11 -17.89 20.13
N SER A 106 -6.79 -16.75 19.93
CA SER A 106 -6.50 -15.40 20.51
C SER A 106 -7.54 -14.44 19.91
N GLU A 107 -8.71 -14.45 20.54
CA GLU A 107 -9.93 -13.71 20.22
C GLU A 107 -9.92 -12.53 21.21
N GLU A 108 -9.90 -11.26 20.83
CA GLU A 108 -11.05 -10.55 20.26
C GLU A 108 -10.63 -9.45 19.25
N SER A 109 -9.38 -8.96 19.25
CA SER A 109 -8.98 -7.86 18.33
C SER A 109 -8.41 -8.30 16.99
N THR A 110 -7.91 -9.53 16.88
CA THR A 110 -7.31 -10.08 15.64
C THR A 110 -8.28 -10.91 14.80
N ALA A 111 -9.35 -11.41 15.41
CA ALA A 111 -10.42 -12.14 14.73
C ALA A 111 -11.16 -11.21 13.76
N ASP A 112 -11.54 -10.02 14.20
CA ASP A 112 -12.25 -9.03 13.40
C ASP A 112 -11.44 -8.56 12.19
N LEU A 113 -10.15 -8.25 12.36
CA LEU A 113 -9.30 -7.84 11.23
C LEU A 113 -9.06 -8.97 10.23
N THR A 114 -8.89 -10.21 10.71
CA THR A 114 -8.68 -11.37 9.83
C THR A 114 -9.96 -11.72 9.08
N LEU A 115 -11.10 -11.65 9.76
CA LEU A 115 -12.43 -11.80 9.18
C LEU A 115 -12.66 -10.72 8.11
N LEU A 116 -12.41 -9.46 8.44
CA LEU A 116 -12.64 -8.33 7.56
C LEU A 116 -11.72 -8.34 6.33
N VAL A 117 -10.48 -8.81 6.47
CA VAL A 117 -9.58 -9.05 5.32
C VAL A 117 -10.06 -10.23 4.47
N ARG A 118 -10.57 -11.30 5.07
CA ARG A 118 -11.16 -12.42 4.33
C ARG A 118 -12.41 -11.97 3.58
N GLU A 119 -13.32 -11.27 4.23
CA GLU A 119 -14.53 -10.68 3.65
C GLU A 119 -14.20 -9.72 2.51
N LEU A 120 -13.20 -8.87 2.68
CA LEU A 120 -12.71 -7.99 1.62
C LEU A 120 -12.17 -8.77 0.43
N ASN A 121 -11.33 -9.79 0.65
CA ASN A 121 -10.80 -10.60 -0.45
C ASN A 121 -11.93 -11.34 -1.19
N THR A 122 -12.89 -11.90 -0.45
CA THR A 122 -14.08 -12.54 -1.02
C THR A 122 -14.92 -11.54 -1.82
N ALA A 123 -15.08 -10.30 -1.33
CA ALA A 123 -15.80 -9.25 -2.03
C ALA A 123 -15.06 -8.81 -3.32
N ILE A 124 -13.72 -8.72 -3.28
CA ILE A 124 -12.89 -8.43 -4.45
C ILE A 124 -13.03 -9.55 -5.50
N ASP A 125 -12.88 -10.81 -5.11
CA ASP A 125 -13.02 -11.94 -6.04
C ASP A 125 -14.43 -12.01 -6.64
N LYS A 126 -15.47 -11.77 -5.83
CA LYS A 126 -16.86 -11.70 -6.30
C LYS A 126 -17.05 -10.55 -7.29
N ALA A 127 -16.51 -9.37 -7.03
CA ALA A 127 -16.57 -8.24 -7.97
C ALA A 127 -15.81 -8.53 -9.27
N ILE A 128 -14.62 -9.12 -9.19
CA ILE A 128 -13.83 -9.52 -10.36
C ILE A 128 -14.56 -10.59 -11.19
N SER A 129 -15.34 -11.47 -10.55
CA SER A 129 -16.14 -12.49 -11.24
C SER A 129 -17.33 -11.93 -12.04
N GLN A 130 -17.80 -10.72 -11.73
CA GLN A 130 -18.85 -10.02 -12.49
C GLN A 130 -18.33 -9.36 -13.77
N LEU A 131 -17.00 -9.23 -13.92
CA LEU A 131 -16.41 -8.67 -15.14
C LEU A 131 -16.52 -9.67 -16.30
N PRO A 132 -16.75 -9.20 -17.53
CA PRO A 132 -16.60 -10.04 -18.71
C PRO A 132 -15.20 -10.67 -18.73
N GLN A 133 -15.12 -11.93 -19.16
CA GLN A 133 -13.92 -12.77 -19.02
C GLN A 133 -12.66 -12.09 -19.57
N LYS A 134 -12.76 -11.40 -20.71
CA LYS A 134 -11.65 -10.62 -21.29
C LYS A 134 -11.15 -9.51 -20.37
N THR A 135 -12.06 -8.76 -19.76
CA THR A 135 -11.75 -7.67 -18.82
C THR A 135 -11.13 -8.22 -17.54
N GLN A 136 -11.65 -9.35 -17.03
CA GLN A 136 -11.09 -10.05 -15.89
C GLN A 136 -9.64 -10.47 -16.14
N THR A 137 -9.35 -11.11 -17.29
CA THR A 137 -7.99 -11.53 -17.64
C THR A 137 -7.03 -10.34 -17.69
N ILE A 138 -7.42 -9.26 -18.37
CA ILE A 138 -6.62 -8.03 -18.46
C ILE A 138 -6.32 -7.46 -17.07
N PHE A 139 -7.32 -7.41 -16.20
CA PHE A 139 -7.14 -6.95 -14.83
C PHE A 139 -6.18 -7.84 -14.03
N ARG A 140 -6.28 -9.16 -14.17
CA ARG A 140 -5.38 -10.11 -13.47
C ARG A 140 -3.93 -9.98 -13.95
N LEU A 141 -3.70 -9.91 -15.26
CA LEU A 141 -2.37 -9.70 -15.85
C LEU A 141 -1.71 -8.39 -15.36
N SER A 142 -2.48 -7.31 -15.32
CA SER A 142 -2.01 -6.02 -14.81
C SER A 142 -1.72 -6.06 -13.32
N ARG A 143 -2.67 -6.60 -12.52
CA ARG A 143 -2.63 -6.41 -11.07
C ARG A 143 -1.89 -7.50 -10.31
N PHE A 144 -2.07 -8.75 -10.68
CA PHE A 144 -1.44 -9.89 -10.00
C PHE A 144 -0.10 -10.24 -10.61
N GLU A 145 0.02 -10.14 -11.94
CA GLU A 145 1.25 -10.47 -12.66
C GLU A 145 2.12 -9.24 -12.95
N LYS A 146 1.66 -8.02 -12.62
CA LYS A 146 2.39 -6.75 -12.76
C LYS A 146 2.88 -6.46 -14.19
N GLN A 147 2.16 -6.96 -15.19
CA GLN A 147 2.51 -6.70 -16.59
C GLN A 147 2.17 -5.26 -16.98
N SER A 148 3.00 -4.65 -17.82
CA SER A 148 2.73 -3.30 -18.34
C SER A 148 1.56 -3.32 -19.33
N ASN A 149 0.87 -2.19 -19.50
CA ASN A 149 -0.21 -2.10 -20.49
C ASN A 149 0.26 -2.50 -21.90
N LYS A 150 1.52 -2.19 -22.23
CA LYS A 150 2.19 -2.56 -23.48
C LYS A 150 2.45 -4.07 -23.61
N ASP A 151 2.77 -4.75 -22.51
CA ASP A 151 2.98 -6.20 -22.55
C ASP A 151 1.63 -6.94 -22.66
N ILE A 152 0.64 -6.47 -21.90
CA ILE A 152 -0.73 -7.00 -21.97
C ILE A 152 -1.33 -6.77 -23.37
N SER A 153 -1.07 -5.62 -23.99
CA SER A 153 -1.58 -5.31 -25.33
C SER A 153 -1.02 -6.28 -26.37
N ARG A 154 0.25 -6.70 -26.22
CA ARG A 154 0.86 -7.75 -27.06
C ARG A 154 0.25 -9.13 -26.80
N ILE A 155 0.12 -9.53 -25.53
CA ILE A 155 -0.42 -10.84 -25.13
C ILE A 155 -1.87 -11.02 -25.57
N MET A 156 -2.68 -9.96 -25.42
CA MET A 156 -4.11 -10.00 -25.68
C MET A 156 -4.48 -9.55 -27.11
N HIS A 157 -3.49 -9.21 -27.94
CA HIS A 157 -3.67 -8.64 -29.28
C HIS A 157 -4.64 -7.45 -29.30
N LEU A 158 -4.36 -6.47 -28.43
CA LEU A 158 -5.15 -5.25 -28.23
C LEU A 158 -4.28 -4.00 -28.43
N SER A 159 -4.91 -2.83 -28.53
CA SER A 159 -4.21 -1.56 -28.35
C SER A 159 -3.98 -1.26 -26.87
N GLU A 160 -2.93 -0.52 -26.53
CA GLU A 160 -2.68 -0.07 -25.14
C GLU A 160 -3.87 0.72 -24.58
N LYS A 161 -4.55 1.52 -25.42
CA LYS A 161 -5.80 2.22 -25.06
C LYS A 161 -6.94 1.27 -24.72
N ALA A 162 -7.08 0.15 -25.43
CA ALA A 162 -8.09 -0.85 -25.12
C ALA A 162 -7.78 -1.55 -23.78
N VAL A 163 -6.50 -1.82 -23.49
CA VAL A 163 -6.07 -2.34 -22.18
C VAL A 163 -6.42 -1.36 -21.07
N GLU A 164 -6.07 -0.08 -21.22
CA GLU A 164 -6.39 0.99 -20.26
C GLU A 164 -7.89 1.12 -20.02
N TYR A 165 -8.70 1.01 -21.08
CA TYR A 165 -10.16 0.97 -20.97
C TYR A 165 -10.64 -0.19 -20.09
N HIS A 166 -10.16 -1.41 -20.32
CA HIS A 166 -10.54 -2.58 -19.54
C HIS A 166 -10.11 -2.46 -18.06
N ILE A 167 -8.92 -1.91 -17.80
CA ILE A 167 -8.48 -1.60 -16.43
C ILE A 167 -9.41 -0.58 -15.78
N THR A 168 -9.71 0.51 -16.46
CA THR A 168 -10.62 1.56 -15.95
C THR A 168 -12.01 1.01 -15.62
N GLN A 169 -12.59 0.16 -16.49
CA GLN A 169 -13.88 -0.48 -16.22
C GLN A 169 -13.82 -1.41 -15.02
N SER A 170 -12.74 -2.17 -14.87
CA SER A 170 -12.52 -3.05 -13.71
C SER A 170 -12.50 -2.26 -12.41
N LEU A 171 -11.77 -1.14 -12.38
CA LEU A 171 -11.67 -0.25 -11.23
C LEU A 171 -13.02 0.39 -10.89
N LYS A 172 -13.79 0.81 -11.89
CA LYS A 172 -15.13 1.37 -11.69
C LYS A 172 -16.08 0.35 -11.04
N LEU A 173 -16.07 -0.88 -11.53
CA LEU A 173 -16.93 -1.95 -11.00
C LEU A 173 -16.52 -2.39 -9.59
N LEU A 174 -15.21 -2.49 -9.32
CA LEU A 174 -14.66 -2.73 -7.99
C LEU A 174 -15.07 -1.63 -7.01
N ARG A 175 -14.98 -0.35 -7.43
CA ARG A 175 -15.40 0.78 -6.60
C ARG A 175 -16.88 0.75 -6.23
N LEU A 176 -17.75 0.29 -7.15
CA LEU A 176 -19.19 0.16 -6.89
C LEU A 176 -19.53 -1.02 -5.97
N ASN A 177 -18.88 -2.17 -6.16
CA ASN A 177 -19.15 -3.37 -5.36
C ASN A 177 -18.49 -3.32 -3.98
N LEU A 178 -17.45 -2.51 -3.79
CA LEU A 178 -16.73 -2.35 -2.53
C LEU A 178 -17.10 -1.04 -1.83
N GLN A 179 -18.35 -0.57 -2.02
CA GLN A 179 -18.83 0.67 -1.42
C GLN A 179 -18.92 0.57 0.11
N ASP A 180 -19.37 -0.56 0.64
CA ASP A 180 -19.39 -0.80 2.09
C ASP A 180 -17.97 -0.91 2.70
N PHE A 181 -16.96 -1.05 1.82
CA PHE A 181 -15.54 -1.05 2.16
C PHE A 181 -14.82 0.21 1.65
N ILE A 182 -15.52 1.33 1.38
CA ILE A 182 -14.99 2.57 0.73
C ILE A 182 -13.62 3.00 1.23
N PHE A 183 -13.37 2.98 2.54
CA PHE A 183 -12.07 3.36 3.11
C PHE A 183 -10.95 2.42 2.68
N ILE A 184 -11.23 1.13 2.55
CA ILE A 184 -10.26 0.09 2.18
C ILE A 184 -10.16 -0.06 0.65
N SER A 185 -11.26 0.13 -0.07
CA SER A 185 -11.29 0.07 -1.53
C SER A 185 -10.59 1.27 -2.15
N ILE A 186 -10.73 2.49 -1.59
CA ILE A 186 -9.92 3.66 -1.97
C ILE A 186 -8.42 3.40 -1.75
N ILE A 187 -8.06 2.72 -0.66
CA ILE A 187 -6.68 2.32 -0.32
C ILE A 187 -6.14 1.24 -1.27
N PHE A 188 -6.97 0.37 -1.82
CA PHE A 188 -6.60 -0.63 -2.83
C PHE A 188 -6.43 0.00 -4.22
N LEU A 189 -7.27 0.99 -4.55
CA LEU A 189 -7.33 1.69 -5.84
C LEU A 189 -6.24 2.76 -6.00
N LEU A 190 -5.85 3.44 -4.91
CA LEU A 190 -4.72 4.38 -4.89
C LEU A 190 -3.34 3.70 -4.97
N TYR A 191 -3.31 2.37 -5.02
CA TYR A 191 -2.12 1.53 -5.06
C TYR A 191 -2.11 0.57 -6.25
N ILE A 192 -3.08 0.68 -7.17
CA ILE A 192 -3.04 0.20 -8.56
C ILE A 192 -2.38 1.29 -9.39
#